data_AF-A0A9D0DHY6-F1
#
_entry.id   AF-A0A9D0DHY6-F1
#
_cell.length_a   1.000
_cell.length_b   1.000
_cell.length_c   1.000
_cell.angle_alpha   90.00
_cell.angle_beta   90.00
_cell.angle_gamma   90.00
#
_symmetry.space_group_name_H-M   'P 1'
#
loop_
_entity.id
_entity.type
_entity.pdbx_description
1 polymer ?
#
loop_
_entity_poly.entity_id
_entity_poly.type
_entity_poly.pdbx_seq_one_letter_code
_entity_poly.pdbx_strand_id
1 'polypeptide(L)'
;TRAKWGREPVVVATCAGDKQEMITYPGLRQKITEGVPTLLLFGTGWGLAPEVIARVDSTLPPIHGPGNYNHLSVRSAASIILDRLLGCRED
;
A
#
# COMPACT_ATOMS: atom_id res chain seq x y z
N THR A 1 8.05 14.91 -3.44
CA THR A 1 6.98 15.75 -4.01
C THR A 1 7.29 16.03 -5.47
N ARG A 2 6.32 16.45 -6.30
CA ARG A 2 6.52 16.78 -7.73
C ARG A 2 7.75 17.66 -7.97
N ALA A 3 8.01 18.61 -7.09
CA ALA A 3 9.21 19.47 -7.11
C ALA A 3 10.55 18.70 -7.02
N LYS A 4 10.58 17.54 -6.36
CA LYS A 4 11.76 16.68 -6.21
C LYS A 4 11.90 15.63 -7.32
N TRP A 5 10.78 15.13 -7.85
CA TRP A 5 10.78 13.94 -8.72
C TRP A 5 10.32 14.21 -10.16
N GLY A 6 9.92 15.44 -10.50
CA GLY A 6 9.49 15.85 -11.85
C GLY A 6 8.13 15.28 -12.30
N ARG A 7 7.54 14.36 -11.53
CA ARG A 7 6.22 13.74 -11.76
C ARG A 7 5.45 13.59 -10.45
N GLU A 8 4.13 13.46 -10.56
CA GLU A 8 3.28 13.13 -9.41
C GLU A 8 3.55 11.67 -8.97
N PRO A 9 3.54 11.40 -7.65
CA PRO A 9 3.65 10.04 -7.17
C PRO A 9 2.35 9.27 -7.40
N VAL A 10 2.46 7.97 -7.63
CA VAL A 10 1.31 7.06 -7.53
C VAL A 10 0.95 6.93 -6.05
N VAL A 11 -0.27 7.30 -5.69
CA VAL A 11 -0.80 7.26 -4.34
C VAL A 11 -1.54 5.95 -4.13
N VAL A 12 -1.03 5.13 -3.21
CA VAL A 12 -1.60 3.80 -2.93
C VAL A 12 -2.00 3.72 -1.47
N ALA A 13 -3.26 3.39 -1.19
CA ALA A 13 -3.74 3.19 0.17
C ALA A 13 -3.72 1.72 0.61
N THR A 14 -3.55 1.52 1.91
CA THR A 14 -3.77 0.23 2.56
C THR A 14 -5.19 0.17 3.11
N CYS A 15 -5.94 -0.88 2.79
CA CYS A 15 -7.28 -1.09 3.36
C CYS A 15 -7.43 -2.55 3.84
N ALA A 16 -8.20 -2.74 4.91
CA ALA A 16 -8.54 -4.07 5.41
C ALA A 16 -9.72 -4.71 4.67
N GLY A 17 -10.43 -3.96 3.81
CA GLY A 17 -11.60 -4.42 3.06
C GLY A 17 -11.41 -4.31 1.55
N ASP A 18 -12.22 -5.07 0.81
CA ASP A 18 -12.20 -5.09 -0.65
C ASP A 18 -12.79 -3.79 -1.21
N LYS A 19 -11.98 -3.07 -2.00
CA LYS A 19 -12.41 -1.88 -2.73
C LYS A 19 -12.12 -2.02 -4.21
N GLN A 20 -12.88 -1.29 -5.02
CA GLN A 20 -12.73 -1.25 -6.46
C GLN A 20 -11.37 -0.61 -6.81
N GLU A 21 -10.58 -1.35 -7.61
CA GLU A 21 -9.21 -1.03 -8.07
C GLU A 21 -8.06 -1.31 -7.07
N MET A 22 -7.73 -2.60 -6.95
CA MET A 22 -6.56 -3.07 -6.21
C MET A 22 -5.34 -3.29 -7.14
N ILE A 23 -4.19 -2.76 -6.74
CA ILE A 23 -2.88 -3.10 -7.34
C ILE A 23 -2.26 -4.27 -6.59
N THR A 24 -1.75 -5.28 -7.30
CA THR A 24 -1.08 -6.42 -6.65
C THR A 24 0.28 -5.99 -6.07
N TYR A 25 0.74 -6.70 -5.02
CA TYR A 25 2.09 -6.46 -4.47
C TYR A 25 3.20 -6.58 -5.54
N PRO A 26 3.21 -7.60 -6.43
CA PRO A 26 4.19 -7.66 -7.52
C PRO A 26 4.07 -6.46 -8.48
N GLY A 27 2.85 -6.05 -8.83
CA GLY A 27 2.64 -4.90 -9.73
C GLY A 27 3.16 -3.60 -9.13
N LEU A 28 2.92 -3.35 -7.83
CA LEU A 28 3.45 -2.18 -7.16
C LEU A 28 4.97 -2.25 -6.97
N ARG A 29 5.51 -3.44 -6.64
CA ARG A 29 6.96 -3.67 -6.56
C ARG A 29 7.63 -3.33 -7.90
N GLN A 30 7.08 -3.79 -9.02
CA GLN A 30 7.60 -3.47 -10.35
C GLN A 30 7.65 -1.95 -10.59
N LYS A 31 6.57 -1.22 -10.31
CA LYS A 31 6.53 0.25 -10.45
C LYS A 31 7.62 0.92 -9.61
N ILE A 32 7.81 0.48 -8.36
CA ILE A 32 8.85 1.02 -7.48
C ILE A 32 10.25 0.75 -8.07
N THR A 33 10.50 -0.46 -8.57
CA THR A 33 11.78 -0.83 -9.20
C THR A 33 12.06 -0.04 -10.48
N GLU A 34 11.02 0.28 -11.26
CA GLU A 34 11.10 1.17 -12.44
C GLU A 34 11.26 2.67 -12.06
N GLY A 35 11.44 2.96 -10.76
CA GLY A 35 11.71 4.29 -10.22
C GLY A 35 10.48 5.18 -10.15
N VAL A 36 9.26 4.65 -10.30
CA VAL A 36 8.02 5.41 -10.17
C VAL A 36 7.85 5.89 -8.73
N PRO A 37 7.82 7.22 -8.47
CA PRO A 37 7.59 7.75 -7.15
C PRO A 37 6.26 7.22 -6.62
N THR A 38 6.29 6.64 -5.43
CA THR A 38 5.15 5.96 -4.84
C THR A 38 4.92 6.53 -3.45
N LEU A 39 3.67 6.88 -3.14
CA LEU A 39 3.24 7.31 -1.82
C LEU A 39 2.32 6.23 -1.23
N LEU A 40 2.80 5.53 -0.21
CA LEU A 40 2.00 4.58 0.56
C LEU A 40 1.26 5.31 1.69
N LEU A 41 -0.07 5.20 1.70
CA LEU A 41 -0.92 5.74 2.75
C LEU A 41 -1.37 4.64 3.71
N PHE A 42 -1.03 4.81 4.99
CA PHE A 42 -1.45 3.94 6.06
C PHE A 42 -2.53 4.62 6.89
N GLY A 43 -3.61 3.90 7.16
CA GLY A 43 -4.66 4.36 8.07
C GLY A 43 -4.22 4.33 9.53
N THR A 44 -5.02 4.95 10.40
CA THR A 44 -4.84 4.91 11.86
C THR A 44 -6.09 4.36 12.50
N GLY A 45 -6.00 3.55 13.56
CA GLY A 45 -7.14 3.09 14.38
C GLY A 45 -8.28 2.46 13.58
N TRP A 46 -9.19 3.30 13.09
CA TRP A 46 -10.37 2.99 12.28
C TRP A 46 -10.11 2.91 10.75
N GLY A 47 -8.89 3.19 10.30
CA GLY A 47 -8.51 3.16 8.88
C GLY A 47 -8.36 4.56 8.28
N LEU A 48 -8.42 4.65 6.95
CA LEU A 48 -8.40 5.91 6.21
C LEU A 48 -9.84 6.40 5.98
N ALA A 49 -10.04 7.71 6.04
CA ALA A 49 -11.34 8.30 5.79
C ALA A 49 -11.79 8.03 4.34
N PRO A 50 -13.09 7.78 4.08
CA PRO A 50 -13.60 7.45 2.75
C PRO A 50 -13.18 8.44 1.65
N GLU A 51 -13.16 9.74 1.97
CA GLU A 51 -12.75 10.83 1.09
C GLU A 51 -11.26 10.79 0.72
N VAL A 52 -10.41 10.21 1.57
CA VAL A 52 -8.99 9.98 1.24
C VAL A 52 -8.90 8.80 0.28
N ILE A 53 -9.64 7.72 0.55
CA ILE A 53 -9.64 6.53 -0.30
C ILE A 53 -10.25 6.83 -1.68
N ALA A 54 -11.19 7.77 -1.80
CA ALA A 54 -11.71 8.20 -3.10
C ALA A 54 -10.70 8.98 -3.96
N ARG A 55 -9.54 9.36 -3.40
CA ARG A 55 -8.52 10.19 -4.06
C ARG A 55 -7.21 9.45 -4.31
N VAL A 56 -7.14 8.16 -3.99
CA VAL A 56 -5.95 7.34 -4.26
C VAL A 56 -6.05 6.72 -5.65
N ASP A 57 -4.91 6.43 -6.26
CA ASP A 57 -4.86 5.80 -7.58
C ASP A 57 -5.18 4.29 -7.50
N SER A 58 -4.89 3.65 -6.37
CA SER A 58 -5.18 2.23 -6.14
C SER A 58 -5.14 1.88 -4.65
N THR A 59 -5.65 0.71 -4.28
CA THR A 59 -5.44 0.10 -2.96
C THR A 59 -4.56 -1.15 -3.05
N LEU A 60 -3.87 -1.49 -1.96
CA LEU A 60 -3.22 -2.80 -1.82
C LEU A 60 -4.22 -3.83 -1.28
N PRO A 61 -4.11 -5.11 -1.70
CA PRO A 61 -4.85 -6.21 -1.10
C PRO A 61 -4.63 -6.26 0.42
N PRO A 62 -5.68 -6.57 1.20
CA PRO A 62 -5.55 -6.71 2.64
C PRO A 62 -4.52 -7.80 3.03
N ILE A 63 -3.88 -7.61 4.18
CA ILE A 63 -3.00 -8.63 4.75
C ILE A 63 -3.89 -9.68 5.42
N HIS A 64 -3.92 -10.89 4.85
CA HIS A 64 -4.58 -12.03 5.47
C HIS A 64 -3.59 -12.85 6.30
N GLY A 65 -4.03 -13.24 7.50
CA GLY A 65 -3.42 -14.28 8.31
C GLY A 65 -4.15 -15.61 8.14
N PRO A 66 -3.86 -16.62 8.97
CA PRO A 66 -4.48 -17.96 8.89
C PRO A 66 -5.97 -18.00 9.25
N GLY A 67 -6.54 -16.90 9.77
CA GLY A 67 -7.95 -16.82 10.12
C GLY A 67 -8.61 -15.56 9.58
N ASN A 68 -9.84 -15.30 10.02
CA ASN A 68 -10.67 -14.19 9.52
C ASN A 68 -10.33 -12.82 10.14
N TYR A 69 -9.39 -12.75 11.08
CA TYR A 69 -9.00 -11.51 11.74
C TYR A 69 -7.81 -10.85 11.02
N ASN A 70 -8.01 -9.63 10.52
CA ASN A 70 -7.00 -8.86 9.79
C ASN A 70 -6.77 -7.44 10.35
N HIS A 71 -7.25 -7.14 11.57
CA HIS A 71 -7.03 -5.85 12.23
C HIS A 71 -5.63 -5.79 12.86
N LEU A 72 -4.65 -5.46 12.02
CA LEU A 72 -3.27 -5.29 12.43
C LEU A 72 -3.01 -3.88 12.97
N SER A 73 -2.04 -3.78 13.90
CA SER A 73 -1.50 -2.46 14.24
C SER A 73 -0.89 -1.81 12.99
N VAL A 74 -0.97 -0.49 12.88
CA VAL A 74 -0.40 0.25 11.74
C VAL A 74 1.07 -0.05 11.54
N ARG A 75 1.82 -0.18 12.64
CA ARG A 75 3.25 -0.54 12.61
C ARG A 75 3.47 -1.93 12.04
N SER A 76 2.69 -2.92 12.48
CA SER A 76 2.75 -4.30 11.96
C SER A 76 2.38 -4.36 10.48
N ALA A 77 1.32 -3.67 10.08
CA ALA A 77 0.91 -3.59 8.68
C ALA A 77 1.99 -2.95 7.81
N ALA A 78 2.59 -1.85 8.27
CA ALA A 78 3.69 -1.17 7.58
C ALA A 78 4.90 -2.09 7.41
N SER A 79 5.35 -2.78 8.46
CA SER A 79 6.47 -3.73 8.36
C SER A 79 6.21 -4.82 7.33
N ILE A 80 5.04 -5.47 7.36
CA ILE A 80 4.69 -6.55 6.42
C ILE A 80 4.58 -6.03 4.98
N ILE A 81 3.97 -4.86 4.77
CA ILE A 81 3.84 -4.28 3.43
C ILE A 81 5.20 -3.89 2.86
N LEU A 82 6.06 -3.27 3.66
CA LEU A 82 7.40 -2.89 3.23
C LEU A 82 8.25 -4.13 2.91
N ASP A 83 8.15 -5.19 3.72
CA ASP A 83 8.80 -6.47 3.44
C ASP A 83 8.30 -7.09 2.12
N ARG A 84 6.98 -7.15 1.91
CA ARG A 84 6.39 -7.66 0.65
C ARG A 84 6.77 -6.84 -0.58
N LEU A 85 7.04 -5.54 -0.44
CA LEU A 85 7.40 -4.66 -1.56
C LEU A 85 8.91 -4.57 -1.79
N LEU A 86 9.71 -4.53 -0.73
CA LEU A 86 11.14 -4.15 -0.77
C LEU A 86 12.07 -5.16 -0.10
N GLY A 87 11.53 -6.18 0.57
CA GLY A 87 12.33 -7.22 1.21
C GLY A 87 13.19 -7.97 0.21
N CYS A 88 14.44 -8.23 0.60
CA CYS A 88 15.35 -9.15 -0.08
C CYS A 88 14.76 -10.55 -0.01
N ARG A 89 14.66 -11.22 -1.15
CA ARG A 89 14.34 -12.64 -1.19
C ARG A 89 15.65 -13.38 -1.38
N GLU A 90 15.96 -14.29 -0.45
CA GLU A 90 16.99 -15.31 -0.68
C GLU A 90 16.39 -16.28 -1.71
N ASP A 91 17.09 -16.47 -2.82
CA ASP A 91 16.75 -17.46 -3.85
C ASP A 91 17.19 -18.87 -3.42
#